data_AF-A0AAE5HBL3-F1
#
_entry.id   AF-A0AAE5HBL3-F1
#
_cell.length_a   1.000
_cell.length_b   1.000
_cell.length_c   1.000
_cell.angle_alpha   90.00
_cell.angle_beta   90.00
_cell.angle_gamma   90.00
#
_symmetry.space_group_name_H-M   'P 1'
#
loop_
_entity.id
_entity.type
_entity.pdbx_description
1 polymer ?
#
loop_
_entity_poly.entity_id
_entity_poly.type
_entity_poly.pdbx_seq_one_letter_code
_entity_poly.pdbx_strand_id
1 'polypeptide(L)' 'FVINDNPDGTNINENCGSTHPEELMEYVIKKKCDLGFAFDGDADRCLAVDEKGNLINGDFILMLCAKYLKNLVS' A
#
# COMPACT_ATOMS: atom_id res chain seq x y z
N PHE A 1 10.26 -7.29 -3.73
CA PHE A 1 11.05 -6.13 -3.29
C PHE A 1 10.49 -5.64 -1.97
N VAL A 2 11.34 -5.09 -1.10
CA VAL A 2 10.91 -4.47 0.16
C VAL A 2 11.65 -3.13 0.29
N ILE A 3 10.99 -2.12 0.83
CA ILE A 3 11.54 -0.79 1.14
C ILE A 3 11.16 -0.44 2.58
N ASN A 4 11.94 0.43 3.23
CA ASN A 4 11.69 0.89 4.61
C ASN A 4 11.59 -0.24 5.65
N ASP A 5 12.41 -1.30 5.48
CA ASP A 5 12.46 -2.51 6.33
C ASP A 5 13.67 -2.57 7.28
N ASN A 6 14.35 -1.44 7.48
CA ASN A 6 15.51 -1.34 8.37
C ASN A 6 15.23 -0.41 9.56
N PRO A 7 14.43 -0.86 10.55
CA PRO A 7 14.09 -0.03 11.71
C PRO A 7 15.30 0.16 12.64
N ASP A 8 15.44 1.35 13.22
CA ASP A 8 16.49 1.68 14.21
C ASP A 8 15.94 2.09 15.58
N GLY A 9 14.61 2.03 15.74
CA GLY A 9 13.90 2.45 16.95
C GLY A 9 13.50 3.92 16.97
N THR A 10 13.89 4.71 15.98
CA THR A 10 13.55 6.14 15.85
C THR A 10 12.94 6.51 14.50
N ASN A 11 13.15 5.70 13.46
CA ASN A 11 12.71 5.94 12.08
C ASN A 11 11.31 5.38 11.73
N ILE A 12 10.48 5.04 12.72
CA ILE A 12 9.11 4.57 12.46
C ILE A 12 8.28 5.66 11.78
N ASN A 13 7.60 5.32 10.67
CA ASN A 13 6.81 6.24 9.83
C ASN A 13 7.61 7.45 9.29
N GLU A 14 8.94 7.44 9.35
CA GLU A 14 9.75 8.55 8.86
C GLU A 14 9.73 8.58 7.32
N ASN A 15 8.96 9.51 6.75
CA ASN A 15 8.78 9.69 5.29
C ASN A 15 8.43 8.39 4.53
N CYS A 16 7.77 7.44 5.20
CA CYS A 16 7.37 6.16 4.64
C CYS A 16 6.01 5.67 5.19
N GLY A 17 5.56 4.52 4.70
CA GLY A 17 4.34 3.86 5.17
C GLY A 17 3.05 4.45 4.60
N SER A 18 1.91 4.10 5.18
CA SER A 18 0.61 4.50 4.64
C SER A 18 0.34 6.02 4.72
N THR A 19 1.04 6.75 5.59
CA THR A 19 0.93 8.22 5.69
C THR A 19 1.82 8.96 4.68
N HIS A 20 2.85 8.28 4.15
CA HIS A 20 3.81 8.81 3.16
C HIS A 20 4.09 7.75 2.07
N PRO A 21 3.12 7.47 1.18
CA PRO A 21 3.24 6.41 0.18
C PRO A 21 4.01 6.83 -1.08
N GLU A 22 4.50 8.07 -1.18
CA GLU A 22 5.07 8.65 -2.40
C GLU A 22 6.28 7.86 -2.91
N GLU A 23 7.16 7.42 -2.02
CA GLU A 23 8.31 6.58 -2.39
C GLU A 23 7.84 5.25 -2.99
N LEU A 24 6.83 4.61 -2.40
CA LEU A 24 6.27 3.36 -2.91
C LEU A 24 5.65 3.55 -4.30
N MET A 25 4.94 4.66 -4.50
CA MET A 25 4.33 5.01 -5.80
C MET A 25 5.38 5.10 -6.91
N GLU A 26 6.48 5.81 -6.66
CA GLU A 26 7.60 5.89 -7.59
C GLU A 26 8.30 4.54 -7.77
N TYR A 27 8.46 3.78 -6.68
CA TYR A 27 9.14 2.50 -6.69
C TYR A 27 8.42 1.48 -7.57
N VAL A 28 7.10 1.41 -7.49
CA VAL A 28 6.26 0.51 -8.30
C VAL A 28 6.49 0.77 -9.80
N ILE A 29 6.44 2.04 -10.23
CA ILE A 29 6.71 2.43 -11.62
C ILE A 29 8.14 2.07 -12.02
N LYS A 30 9.12 2.49 -11.20
CA LYS A 30 10.56 2.33 -11.50
C LYS A 30 10.97 0.86 -11.61
N LYS A 31 10.40 -0.01 -10.78
CA LYS A 31 10.66 -1.45 -10.80
C LYS A 31 9.71 -2.25 -11.67
N LYS A 32 8.71 -1.60 -12.28
CA LYS A 32 7.65 -2.23 -13.07
C LYS A 32 6.95 -3.34 -12.26
N CYS A 33 6.65 -3.05 -11.00
CA CYS A 33 5.86 -3.94 -10.17
C CYS A 33 4.39 -3.89 -10.63
N ASP A 34 3.69 -5.01 -10.51
CA ASP A 34 2.24 -5.05 -10.79
C ASP A 34 1.42 -4.39 -9.68
N LEU A 35 1.95 -4.37 -8.45
CA LEU A 35 1.27 -3.83 -7.27
C LEU A 35 2.28 -3.47 -6.17
N GLY A 36 1.93 -2.49 -5.33
CA GLY A 36 2.63 -2.16 -4.08
C GLY A 36 1.66 -2.09 -2.90
N PHE A 37 2.17 -2.34 -1.69
CA PHE A 37 1.42 -2.18 -0.44
C PHE A 37 2.21 -1.34 0.57
N ALA A 38 1.53 -0.39 1.22
CA ALA A 38 2.06 0.44 2.29
C ALA A 38 1.26 0.21 3.57
N PHE A 39 1.98 0.04 4.68
CA PHE A 39 1.44 -0.16 6.01
C PHE A 39 1.83 1.00 6.93
N ASP A 40 1.10 1.25 8.00
CA ASP A 40 1.56 2.09 9.10
C ASP A 40 2.40 1.30 10.12
N GLY A 41 2.96 2.01 11.09
CA GLY A 41 3.93 1.48 12.04
C GLY A 41 3.47 0.28 12.89
N ASP A 42 2.17 0.13 13.15
CA ASP A 42 1.58 -1.04 13.81
C ASP A 42 0.80 -1.96 12.85
N ALA A 43 0.81 -1.64 11.56
CA ALA A 43 0.25 -2.40 10.44
C ALA A 43 -1.26 -2.67 10.52
N ASP A 44 -2.02 -1.80 11.19
CA ASP A 44 -3.49 -1.88 11.20
C ASP A 44 -4.13 -1.19 9.97
N ARG A 45 -3.38 -0.32 9.27
CA ARG A 45 -3.76 0.26 7.98
C ARG A 45 -2.95 -0.32 6.84
N CYS A 46 -3.63 -0.48 5.71
CA CYS A 46 -3.03 -0.90 4.46
C CYS A 46 -3.57 -0.05 3.31
N LEU A 47 -2.65 0.54 2.53
CA LEU A 47 -2.95 1.16 1.25
C LEU A 47 -2.25 0.37 0.14
N ALA A 48 -2.81 0.42 -1.07
CA ALA A 48 -2.21 -0.21 -2.23
C ALA A 48 -1.81 0.83 -3.28
N VAL A 49 -0.91 0.44 -4.18
CA VAL A 49 -0.46 1.25 -5.32
C VAL A 49 -0.54 0.37 -6.56
N ASP A 50 -1.23 0.84 -7.61
CA ASP A 50 -1.35 0.12 -8.88
C ASP A 50 -0.07 0.22 -9.74
N GLU A 51 -0.01 -0.53 -10.85
CA GLU A 51 1.14 -0.59 -11.75
C GLU A 51 1.50 0.75 -12.41
N LYS A 52 0.60 1.74 -12.35
CA LYS A 52 0.77 3.09 -12.87
C LYS A 52 1.21 4.07 -11.77
N GLY A 53 1.39 3.60 -10.55
CA GLY A 53 1.75 4.41 -9.38
C GLY A 53 0.58 5.18 -8.79
N ASN A 54 -0.68 4.84 -9.10
CA ASN A 54 -1.83 5.47 -8.48
C ASN A 54 -2.08 4.88 -7.09
N LEU A 55 -2.38 5.75 -6.13
CA LEU A 55 -2.76 5.33 -4.79
C LEU A 55 -4.19 4.77 -4.78
N ILE A 56 -4.32 3.55 -4.28
CA ILE A 56 -5.58 2.87 -3.98
C ILE A 56 -5.80 2.99 -2.47
N ASN A 57 -6.67 3.93 -2.08
CA ASN A 57 -6.98 4.16 -0.67
C ASN A 57 -7.93 3.10 -0.09
N GLY A 58 -8.20 3.21 1.22
CA GLY A 58 -9.06 2.27 1.94
C GLY A 58 -10.46 2.10 1.34
N ASP A 59 -11.08 3.16 0.80
CA ASP A 59 -12.42 3.08 0.22
C ASP A 59 -12.46 2.19 -1.03
N PHE A 60 -11.45 2.32 -1.90
CA PHE A 60 -11.32 1.45 -3.07
C PHE A 60 -11.08 0.00 -2.67
N ILE A 61 -10.23 -0.23 -1.67
CA ILE A 61 -9.95 -1.59 -1.15
C ILE A 61 -11.23 -2.21 -0.59
N LEU A 62 -11.97 -1.48 0.25
CA LEU A 62 -13.25 -1.92 0.81
C LEU A 62 -14.26 -2.25 -0.28
N MET A 63 -14.35 -1.42 -1.33
CA MET A 63 -15.25 -1.65 -2.45
C MET A 63 -14.88 -2.90 -3.27
N LEU A 64 -13.58 -3.13 -3.50
CA LEU A 64 -13.10 -4.34 -4.17
C LEU A 64 -13.47 -5.60 -3.37
N CYS A 65 -13.20 -5.58 -2.06
CA CYS A 65 -13.59 -6.68 -1.16
C CYS A 65 -15.10 -6.90 -1.15
N ALA A 66 -15.90 -5.83 -1.03
CA ALA A 66 -17.36 -5.92 -1.03
C ALA A 66 -17.92 -6.51 -2.33
N LYS A 67 -17.39 -6.05 -3.49
CA LYS A 67 -17.77 -6.58 -4.81
C LYS A 67 -17.42 -8.06 -4.95
N TYR A 68 -16.23 -8.45 -4.50
CA TYR A 68 -15.80 -9.85 -4.54
C TYR A 68 -16.67 -10.74 -3.65
N LEU A 69 -16.91 -10.32 -2.41
CA LEU A 69 -17.77 -11.05 -1.47
C LEU A 69 -19.21 -11.17 -2.00
N LYS A 70 -19.76 -10.11 -2.60
CA LYS A 70 -21.08 -10.15 -3.23
C LYS A 70 -21.16 -11.21 -4.34
N ASN A 71 -20.14 -11.29 -5.20
CA ASN A 71 -20.08 -12.26 -6.29
C ASN A 71 -19.94 -13.71 -5.80
N LEU A 72 -19.41 -13.94 -4.60
CA LEU A 72 -19.30 -15.29 -4.01
C LEU A 72 -20.63 -15.81 -3.46
N VAL A 73 -21.52 -14.90 -3.05
CA VAL A 73 -22.80 -15.25 -2.42
C VAL A 73 -24.02 -15.07 -3.33
N SER A 74 -23.79 -14.60 -4.56
CA SER A 74 -24.80 -14.47 -5.63
C SER A 74 -24.69 -15.61 -6.63
#